data_AF-A0A7S2TFR4-F1
#
_entry.id   AF-A0A7S2TFR4-F1
#
_cell.length_a   1.000
_cell.length_b   1.000
_cell.length_c   1.000
_cell.angle_alpha   90.00
_cell.angle_beta   90.00
_cell.angle_gamma   90.00
#
_symmetry.space_group_name_H-M   'P 1'
#
loop_
_entity.id
_entity.type
_entity.pdbx_description
1 polymer ?
#
loop_
_entity_poly.entity_id
_entity_poly.type
_entity_poly.pdbx_seq_one_letter_code
_entity_poly.pdbx_strand_id
1 'polypeptide(L)'
;RCAALGLCLSILLLAAACSSGYATRERTMESSLAVKDNRVCPAPRATAGRYSRRIIPFQNSHISPERCGSLVGRAGGAAEDNPTIFGKILRKEIPAEIVHEDDICLAFRDINPTAPTHILVIPKKHITMLSEASEEDTSILGHLLATAKNVAKKEGLDDGYRIVINNGEHGCQSVFHLHVHIIGGRQLSWPPG
;
A
#
# COMPACT_ATOMS: atom_id res chain seq x y z
N ARG A 1 32.62 24.57 72.51
CA ARG A 1 31.25 24.53 73.09
C ARG A 1 30.27 24.70 71.94
N CYS A 2 29.21 23.86 71.91
CA CYS A 2 28.01 23.89 71.06
C CYS A 2 28.23 23.62 69.55
N ALA A 3 27.84 22.48 68.97
CA ALA A 3 26.61 21.67 68.97
C ALA A 3 25.66 22.03 67.80
N ALA A 4 25.38 20.98 67.01
CA ALA A 4 24.34 20.87 66.02
C ALA A 4 22.94 21.05 66.62
N LEU A 5 21.97 21.50 65.81
CA LEU A 5 20.51 21.32 65.91
C LEU A 5 19.95 21.94 64.60
N GLY A 6 19.02 21.37 63.86
CA GLY A 6 18.01 20.40 64.22
C GLY A 6 16.65 20.95 63.77
N LEU A 7 16.09 20.28 62.76
CA LEU A 7 14.66 19.97 62.56
C LEU A 7 13.57 21.06 62.48
N CYS A 8 12.60 20.66 61.65
CA CYS A 8 11.15 20.88 61.74
C CYS A 8 10.59 22.23 61.25
N LEU A 9 9.87 22.25 60.12
CA LEU A 9 8.49 21.76 59.94
C LEU A 9 7.50 22.69 60.64
N SER A 10 6.67 23.40 59.85
CA SER A 10 5.27 23.81 60.12
C SER A 10 4.88 24.93 59.14
N ILE A 11 3.99 24.74 58.17
CA ILE A 11 2.52 24.62 58.30
C ILE A 11 1.83 26.00 58.35
N LEU A 12 1.08 26.23 57.27
CA LEU A 12 -0.24 26.88 57.16
C LEU A 12 -0.44 28.41 57.18
N LEU A 13 -1.08 28.83 56.08
CA LEU A 13 -2.29 29.65 55.96
C LEU A 13 -2.26 31.14 56.37
N LEU A 14 -2.58 32.00 55.39
CA LEU A 14 -3.66 32.97 55.59
C LEU A 14 -4.54 33.08 54.35
N ALA A 15 -5.81 32.76 54.56
CA ALA A 15 -6.93 32.98 53.67
C ALA A 15 -7.63 34.31 54.03
N ALA A 16 -8.22 34.97 53.03
CA ALA A 16 -9.41 35.82 53.16
C ALA A 16 -9.96 36.01 51.73
N ALA A 17 -11.01 35.33 51.26
CA ALA A 17 -12.42 35.32 51.69
C ALA A 17 -13.20 36.59 51.29
N CYS A 18 -14.01 36.48 50.23
CA CYS A 18 -15.38 37.03 50.12
C CYS A 18 -15.94 36.72 48.72
N SER A 19 -17.19 36.35 48.47
CA SER A 19 -18.27 35.65 49.18
C SER A 19 -19.43 35.53 48.17
N SER A 20 -20.28 34.52 48.37
CA SER A 20 -21.62 34.29 47.77
C SER A 20 -21.64 33.42 46.49
N GLY A 21 -22.27 32.25 46.46
CA GLY A 21 -23.04 31.52 47.47
C GLY A 21 -23.65 30.25 46.84
N TYR A 22 -23.84 29.22 47.68
CA TYR A 22 -24.68 28.02 47.52
C TYR A 22 -24.36 27.06 46.34
N ALA A 23 -24.35 25.74 46.48
CA ALA A 23 -24.29 24.81 47.60
C ALA A 23 -23.97 23.44 46.97
N THR A 24 -22.96 22.77 47.54
CA THR A 24 -22.82 21.32 47.75
C THR A 24 -23.39 20.34 46.70
N ARG A 25 -22.49 19.57 46.07
CA ARG A 25 -22.26 18.18 46.53
C ARG A 25 -20.93 17.63 46.03
N GLU A 26 -20.07 17.32 46.99
CA GLU A 26 -18.84 16.56 46.86
C GLU A 26 -19.10 15.10 46.45
N ARG A 27 -18.26 14.57 45.56
CA ARG A 27 -17.39 13.45 45.94
C ARG A 27 -16.23 13.26 44.95
N THR A 28 -15.08 13.75 45.42
CA THR A 28 -13.81 13.04 45.58
C THR A 28 -13.15 12.33 44.40
N MET A 29 -11.95 12.85 44.12
CA MET A 29 -10.65 12.19 43.93
C MET A 29 -10.47 11.36 42.66
N GLU A 30 -9.69 11.86 41.70
CA GLU A 30 -8.20 11.86 41.72
C GLU A 30 -7.63 10.46 41.87
N SER A 31 -6.91 9.99 40.85
CA SER A 31 -5.45 10.17 40.81
C SER A 31 -4.76 9.12 39.92
N SER A 32 -3.67 9.58 39.30
CA SER A 32 -2.48 8.82 38.87
C SER A 32 -2.64 7.85 37.68
N LEU A 33 -2.02 8.11 36.53
CA LEU A 33 -0.59 7.87 36.23
C LEU A 33 -0.16 6.42 36.50
N ALA A 34 -0.07 5.58 35.46
CA ALA A 34 1.08 4.72 35.24
C ALA A 34 1.05 3.99 33.88
N VAL A 35 2.26 3.86 33.36
CA VAL A 35 2.76 3.23 32.13
C VAL A 35 2.76 1.70 32.22
N LYS A 36 2.67 1.05 31.03
CA LYS A 36 2.84 -0.40 30.67
C LYS A 36 1.55 -1.22 30.65
N ASP A 37 1.17 -1.72 29.46
CA ASP A 37 1.49 -3.13 29.16
C ASP A 37 1.36 -3.49 27.68
N ASN A 38 2.34 -4.27 27.24
CA ASN A 38 2.52 -4.83 25.91
C ASN A 38 1.56 -6.03 25.76
N ARG A 39 0.43 -5.88 25.05
CA ARG A 39 -0.50 -7.00 24.83
C ARG A 39 -0.48 -7.51 23.39
N VAL A 40 0.29 -8.59 23.26
CA VAL A 40 0.15 -9.67 22.28
C VAL A 40 -1.33 -10.07 22.13
N CYS A 41 -1.83 -10.14 20.90
CA CYS A 41 -3.16 -10.68 20.59
C CYS A 41 -3.19 -12.19 20.90
N PRO A 42 -4.17 -12.72 21.64
CA PRO A 42 -4.28 -14.16 21.86
C PRO A 42 -4.87 -14.86 20.63
N ALA A 43 -4.24 -15.97 20.22
CA ALA A 43 -4.78 -16.87 19.21
C ALA A 43 -6.06 -17.58 19.71
N PRO A 44 -7.06 -17.83 18.85
CA PRO A 44 -8.27 -18.52 19.26
C PRO A 44 -8.00 -20.01 19.56
N ARG A 45 -8.57 -20.50 20.67
CA ARG A 45 -8.61 -21.92 21.05
C ARG A 45 -9.37 -22.73 20.01
N ALA A 46 -8.71 -23.73 19.42
CA ALA A 46 -9.35 -24.75 18.59
C ALA A 46 -10.21 -25.68 19.46
N THR A 47 -11.51 -25.75 19.19
CA THR A 47 -12.40 -26.81 19.69
C THR A 47 -12.40 -27.98 18.71
N ALA A 48 -12.19 -29.18 19.21
CA ALA A 48 -12.14 -30.41 18.43
C ALA A 48 -13.56 -30.80 17.94
N GLY A 49 -13.88 -30.44 16.69
CA GLY A 49 -15.07 -30.91 15.97
C GLY A 49 -14.80 -32.24 15.28
N ARG A 50 -15.64 -33.25 15.56
CA ARG A 50 -15.61 -34.58 14.91
C ARG A 50 -15.91 -34.45 13.41
N TYR A 51 -14.93 -34.76 12.56
CA TYR A 51 -15.17 -34.97 11.13
C TYR A 51 -15.64 -36.41 10.87
N SER A 52 -16.88 -36.56 10.44
CA SER A 52 -17.39 -37.79 9.84
C SER A 52 -16.80 -37.94 8.43
N ARG A 53 -16.00 -38.99 8.20
CA ARG A 53 -15.51 -39.36 6.87
C ARG A 53 -16.69 -39.89 6.05
N ARG A 54 -17.20 -39.10 5.10
CA ARG A 54 -17.92 -39.66 3.94
C ARG A 54 -16.92 -39.81 2.80
N ILE A 55 -16.66 -41.07 2.45
CA ILE A 55 -15.92 -41.47 1.27
C ILE A 55 -16.83 -41.23 0.06
N ILE A 56 -16.43 -40.34 -0.84
CA ILE A 56 -17.05 -40.14 -2.16
C ILE A 56 -16.27 -40.98 -3.18
N PRO A 57 -16.92 -41.82 -3.99
CA PRO A 57 -16.21 -42.63 -4.98
C PRO A 57 -15.73 -41.75 -6.14
N PHE A 58 -14.45 -41.88 -6.46
CA PHE A 58 -13.80 -41.30 -7.62
C PHE A 58 -14.29 -42.04 -8.87
N GLN A 59 -15.11 -41.39 -9.70
CA GLN A 59 -15.49 -41.91 -11.01
C GLN A 59 -14.51 -41.42 -12.07
N ASN A 60 -13.74 -42.36 -12.62
CA ASN A 60 -12.91 -42.16 -13.80
C ASN A 60 -13.81 -41.95 -15.03
N SER A 61 -13.80 -40.74 -15.60
CA SER A 61 -14.28 -40.50 -16.95
C SER A 61 -13.09 -40.32 -17.89
N HIS A 62 -12.98 -41.24 -18.84
CA HIS A 62 -12.09 -41.18 -20.00
C HIS A 62 -12.36 -39.88 -20.78
N ILE A 63 -11.32 -39.06 -21.00
CA ILE A 63 -11.34 -37.95 -21.93
C ILE A 63 -10.39 -38.30 -23.09
N SER A 64 -10.95 -38.38 -24.29
CA SER A 64 -10.23 -38.64 -25.55
C SER A 64 -9.39 -37.42 -25.98
N PRO A 65 -8.25 -37.61 -26.68
CA PRO A 65 -7.37 -36.52 -27.08
C PRO A 65 -7.81 -35.96 -28.44
N GLU A 66 -8.87 -35.17 -28.46
CA GLU A 66 -9.34 -34.49 -29.69
C GLU A 66 -9.43 -32.97 -29.41
N ARG A 67 -8.34 -32.23 -29.66
CA ARG A 67 -8.28 -30.80 -30.08
C ARG A 67 -6.90 -30.21 -29.80
N CYS A 68 -5.92 -30.61 -30.62
CA CYS A 68 -4.83 -29.70 -30.93
C CYS A 68 -5.32 -28.79 -32.08
N GLY A 69 -6.06 -27.76 -31.71
CA GLY A 69 -6.50 -26.69 -32.61
C GLY A 69 -5.78 -25.41 -32.22
N SER A 70 -4.92 -24.93 -33.11
CA SER A 70 -4.10 -23.73 -33.00
C SER A 70 -4.87 -22.51 -32.47
N LEU A 71 -4.43 -21.99 -31.32
CA LEU A 71 -4.66 -20.59 -30.94
C LEU A 71 -3.30 -19.92 -30.80
N VAL A 72 -2.68 -19.62 -31.95
CA VAL A 72 -1.76 -18.49 -32.02
C VAL A 72 -2.65 -17.25 -31.91
N GLY A 73 -2.97 -16.86 -30.68
CA GLY A 73 -3.61 -15.59 -30.38
C GLY A 73 -2.67 -14.49 -30.83
N ARG A 74 -3.05 -13.79 -31.90
CA ARG A 74 -2.35 -12.61 -32.40
C ARG A 74 -2.23 -11.58 -31.27
N ALA A 75 -1.06 -11.51 -30.64
CA ALA A 75 -0.62 -10.36 -29.88
C ALA A 75 -0.28 -9.24 -30.88
N GLY A 76 -1.30 -8.55 -31.38
CA GLY A 76 -1.12 -7.53 -32.40
C GLY A 76 -2.39 -6.70 -32.56
N GLY A 77 -2.54 -5.68 -31.71
CA GLY A 77 -3.66 -4.75 -31.85
C GLY A 77 -3.81 -3.67 -30.77
N ALA A 78 -2.89 -3.50 -29.82
CA ALA A 78 -3.16 -2.65 -28.65
C ALA A 78 -2.45 -1.28 -28.62
N ALA A 79 -1.42 -1.05 -29.44
CA ALA A 79 -0.65 0.21 -29.42
C ALA A 79 -1.14 1.28 -30.42
N GLU A 80 -1.84 0.87 -31.48
CA GLU A 80 -2.28 1.77 -32.57
C GLU A 80 -3.39 2.74 -32.11
N ASP A 81 -4.36 2.27 -31.32
CA ASP A 81 -5.53 3.09 -30.91
C ASP A 81 -5.37 3.78 -29.55
N ASN A 82 -4.15 4.13 -29.14
CA ASN A 82 -3.91 4.84 -27.88
C ASN A 82 -3.52 6.31 -28.13
N PRO A 83 -4.45 7.28 -27.96
CA PRO A 83 -4.19 8.68 -28.21
C PRO A 83 -3.41 9.38 -27.07
N THR A 84 -3.15 8.70 -25.95
CA THR A 84 -2.47 9.30 -24.79
C THR A 84 -0.99 9.56 -25.06
N ILE A 85 -0.36 10.38 -24.21
CA ILE A 85 1.10 10.58 -24.25
C ILE A 85 1.87 9.27 -24.05
N PHE A 86 1.33 8.34 -23.25
CA PHE A 86 1.94 7.02 -23.07
C PHE A 86 1.80 6.15 -24.33
N GLY A 87 0.70 6.26 -25.08
CA GLY A 87 0.58 5.66 -26.41
C GLY A 87 1.67 6.12 -27.37
N LYS A 88 1.99 7.43 -27.37
CA LYS A 88 3.09 8.00 -28.18
C LYS A 88 4.46 7.48 -27.75
N ILE A 89 4.69 7.32 -26.44
CA ILE A 89 5.93 6.73 -25.90
C ILE A 89 6.04 5.25 -26.32
N LEU A 90 4.94 4.48 -26.26
CA LEU A 90 4.91 3.08 -26.71
C LEU A 90 5.27 2.96 -28.20
N ARG A 91 4.75 3.86 -29.04
CA ARG A 91 5.07 3.95 -30.48
C ARG A 91 6.42 4.61 -30.78
N LYS A 92 7.18 5.00 -29.74
CA LYS A 92 8.49 5.67 -29.85
C LYS A 92 8.45 7.01 -30.62
N GLU A 93 7.29 7.66 -30.67
CA GLU A 93 7.13 8.98 -31.30
C GLU A 93 7.75 10.10 -30.44
N ILE A 94 7.79 9.89 -29.12
CA ILE A 94 8.35 10.81 -28.13
C ILE A 94 9.46 10.08 -27.38
N PRO A 95 10.64 10.71 -27.17
CA PRO A 95 11.71 10.09 -26.41
C PRO A 95 11.31 9.90 -24.94
N ALA A 96 11.66 8.75 -24.38
CA ALA A 96 11.56 8.46 -22.96
C ALA A 96 12.80 7.65 -22.53
N GLU A 97 13.25 7.85 -21.29
CA GLU A 97 14.36 7.07 -20.74
C GLU A 97 13.83 5.70 -20.26
N ILE A 98 13.97 4.71 -21.13
CA ILE A 98 13.46 3.35 -20.89
C ILE A 98 14.42 2.58 -19.99
N VAL A 99 13.91 2.05 -18.88
CA VAL A 99 14.66 1.23 -17.91
C VAL A 99 14.37 -0.26 -18.07
N HIS A 100 13.20 -0.62 -18.60
CA HIS A 100 12.81 -1.99 -18.89
C HIS A 100 11.77 -2.02 -20.00
N GLU A 101 11.85 -3.00 -20.90
CA GLU A 101 10.87 -3.25 -21.94
C GLU A 101 10.75 -4.75 -22.18
N ASP A 102 9.53 -5.25 -22.24
CA ASP A 102 9.22 -6.63 -22.64
C ASP A 102 7.95 -6.67 -23.50
N ASP A 103 7.43 -7.85 -23.80
CA ASP A 103 6.26 -8.03 -24.68
C ASP A 103 4.95 -7.53 -24.06
N ILE A 104 4.88 -7.36 -22.74
CA ILE A 104 3.66 -7.03 -21.99
C ILE A 104 3.68 -5.58 -21.50
N CYS A 105 4.83 -5.08 -21.06
CA CYS A 105 4.94 -3.77 -20.42
C CYS A 105 6.20 -2.98 -20.83
N LEU A 106 6.18 -1.70 -20.50
CA LEU A 106 7.29 -0.76 -20.66
C LEU A 106 7.47 -0.01 -19.34
N ALA A 107 8.71 0.14 -18.88
CA ALA A 107 9.06 0.98 -17.76
C ALA A 107 10.02 2.09 -18.18
N PHE A 108 9.75 3.32 -17.77
CA PHE A 108 10.55 4.49 -18.10
C PHE A 108 10.54 5.52 -16.97
N ARG A 109 11.56 6.40 -16.93
CA ARG A 109 11.65 7.44 -15.90
C ARG A 109 10.57 8.50 -16.10
N ASP A 110 9.97 8.94 -15.01
CA ASP A 110 9.03 10.06 -15.03
C ASP A 110 9.78 11.36 -15.37
N ILE A 111 9.19 12.19 -16.24
CA ILE A 111 9.77 13.49 -16.63
C ILE A 111 9.69 14.52 -15.49
N ASN A 112 8.75 14.36 -14.57
CA ASN A 112 8.53 15.19 -13.39
C ASN A 112 8.72 14.35 -12.11
N PRO A 113 9.96 13.95 -11.78
CA PRO A 113 10.22 13.05 -10.65
C PRO A 113 9.85 13.69 -9.30
N THR A 114 9.11 12.96 -8.47
CA THR A 114 8.74 13.38 -7.10
C THR A 114 9.72 12.89 -6.03
N ALA A 115 10.68 12.06 -6.44
CA ALA A 115 11.75 11.49 -5.63
C ALA A 115 12.97 11.21 -6.53
N PRO A 116 14.17 10.97 -5.95
CA PRO A 116 15.38 10.68 -6.74
C PRO A 116 15.19 9.54 -7.73
N THR A 117 14.44 8.50 -7.35
CA THR A 117 13.97 7.47 -8.27
C THR A 117 12.45 7.58 -8.40
N HIS A 118 11.98 7.98 -9.58
CA HIS A 118 10.56 7.97 -9.96
C HIS A 118 10.41 7.36 -11.34
N ILE A 119 9.82 6.16 -11.40
CA ILE A 119 9.66 5.37 -12.64
C ILE A 119 8.20 4.98 -12.79
N LEU A 120 7.73 4.98 -14.04
CA LEU A 120 6.40 4.51 -14.41
C LEU A 120 6.52 3.17 -15.11
N VAL A 121 5.71 2.19 -14.70
CA VAL A 121 5.52 0.92 -15.42
C VAL A 121 4.13 0.92 -16.04
N ILE A 122 4.05 0.78 -17.36
CA ILE A 122 2.80 0.82 -18.12
C ILE A 122 2.60 -0.48 -18.91
N PRO A 123 1.37 -0.99 -19.05
CA PRO A 123 1.08 -2.08 -19.97
C PRO A 123 1.13 -1.58 -21.42
N LYS A 124 1.51 -2.45 -22.35
CA LYS A 124 1.37 -2.22 -23.80
C LYS A 124 -0.10 -2.29 -24.22
N LYS A 125 -0.93 -3.08 -23.53
CA LYS A 125 -2.38 -3.06 -23.68
C LYS A 125 -2.92 -1.71 -23.17
N HIS A 126 -3.76 -1.05 -23.95
CA HIS A 126 -4.44 0.16 -23.51
C HIS A 126 -5.54 -0.19 -22.50
N ILE A 127 -5.26 0.08 -21.22
CA ILE A 127 -6.22 0.03 -20.12
C ILE A 127 -6.28 1.46 -19.58
N THR A 128 -7.44 2.09 -19.53
CA THR A 128 -7.54 3.53 -19.22
C THR A 128 -7.24 3.84 -17.75
N MET A 129 -7.77 3.03 -16.84
CA MET A 129 -7.56 3.14 -15.39
C MET A 129 -7.76 1.77 -14.72
N LEU A 130 -7.35 1.62 -13.47
CA LEU A 130 -7.42 0.33 -12.77
C LEU A 130 -8.86 -0.18 -12.63
N SER A 131 -9.84 0.70 -12.42
CA SER A 131 -11.25 0.32 -12.30
C SER A 131 -11.87 -0.19 -13.60
N GLU A 132 -11.21 -0.01 -14.74
CA GLU A 132 -11.65 -0.51 -16.06
C GLU A 132 -10.93 -1.80 -16.46
N ALA A 133 -10.04 -2.33 -15.61
CA ALA A 133 -9.39 -3.61 -15.86
C ALA A 133 -10.40 -4.76 -15.70
N SER A 134 -10.38 -5.72 -16.62
CA SER A 134 -11.22 -6.92 -16.54
C SER A 134 -10.48 -8.10 -15.90
N GLU A 135 -11.18 -9.19 -15.61
CA GLU A 135 -10.58 -10.43 -15.09
C GLU A 135 -9.49 -10.99 -16.02
N GLU A 136 -9.60 -10.75 -17.33
CA GLU A 136 -8.61 -11.16 -18.33
C GLU A 136 -7.26 -10.43 -18.14
N ASP A 137 -7.29 -9.23 -17.55
CA ASP A 137 -6.12 -8.39 -17.29
C ASP A 137 -5.35 -8.80 -16.04
N THR A 138 -5.86 -9.75 -15.24
CA THR A 138 -5.21 -10.21 -14.00
C THR A 138 -3.74 -10.60 -14.21
N SER A 139 -3.45 -11.28 -15.33
CA SER A 139 -2.09 -11.66 -15.69
C SER A 139 -1.19 -10.46 -15.97
N ILE A 140 -1.72 -9.44 -16.66
CA ILE A 140 -1.02 -8.19 -16.97
C ILE A 140 -0.76 -7.41 -15.68
N LEU A 141 -1.78 -7.27 -14.82
CA LEU A 141 -1.66 -6.56 -13.53
C LEU A 141 -0.60 -7.20 -12.63
N GLY A 142 -0.59 -8.53 -12.53
CA GLY A 142 0.45 -9.27 -11.82
C GLY A 142 1.84 -9.05 -12.43
N HIS A 143 1.94 -9.05 -13.75
CA HIS A 143 3.19 -8.79 -14.47
C HIS A 143 3.73 -7.37 -14.21
N LEU A 144 2.85 -6.36 -14.15
CA LEU A 144 3.25 -4.98 -13.85
C LEU A 144 3.89 -4.87 -12.46
N LEU A 145 3.28 -5.49 -11.44
CA LEU A 145 3.83 -5.48 -10.08
C LEU A 145 5.13 -6.29 -9.96
N ALA A 146 5.22 -7.44 -10.63
CA ALA A 146 6.44 -8.24 -10.69
C ALA A 146 7.57 -7.47 -11.37
N THR A 147 7.27 -6.78 -12.47
CA THR A 147 8.22 -5.91 -13.17
C THR A 147 8.64 -4.75 -12.30
N ALA A 148 7.71 -4.08 -11.61
CA ALA A 148 8.02 -2.98 -10.71
C ALA A 148 9.00 -3.39 -9.60
N LYS A 149 8.80 -4.56 -8.98
CA LYS A 149 9.74 -5.13 -8.00
C LYS A 149 11.13 -5.36 -8.61
N ASN A 150 11.19 -5.91 -9.82
CA ASN A 150 12.47 -6.18 -10.48
C ASN A 150 13.20 -4.89 -10.88
N VAL A 151 12.47 -3.88 -11.35
CA VAL A 151 13.01 -2.56 -11.70
C VAL A 151 13.51 -1.84 -10.44
N ALA A 152 12.73 -1.81 -9.36
CA ALA A 152 13.16 -1.22 -8.09
C ALA A 152 14.47 -1.83 -7.58
N LYS A 153 14.63 -3.16 -7.69
CA LYS A 153 15.88 -3.85 -7.35
C LYS A 153 17.05 -3.42 -8.25
N LYS A 154 16.84 -3.28 -9.56
CA LYS A 154 17.87 -2.81 -10.50
C LYS A 154 18.32 -1.37 -10.20
N GLU A 155 17.40 -0.55 -9.69
CA GLU A 155 17.64 0.85 -9.33
C GLU A 155 18.21 1.04 -7.91
N GLY A 156 18.55 -0.06 -7.21
CA GLY A 156 19.18 0.01 -5.89
C GLY A 156 18.25 0.49 -4.77
N LEU A 157 16.94 0.29 -4.89
CA LEU A 157 15.95 0.66 -3.87
C LEU A 157 15.86 -0.38 -2.74
N ASP A 158 17.00 -0.79 -2.19
CA ASP A 158 17.10 -1.85 -1.18
C ASP A 158 16.52 -1.44 0.19
N ASP A 159 16.59 -0.13 0.52
CA ASP A 159 16.03 0.44 1.75
C ASP A 159 14.50 0.63 1.70
N GLY A 160 13.88 0.34 0.55
CA GLY A 160 12.44 0.40 0.34
C GLY A 160 11.99 1.42 -0.70
N TYR A 161 10.73 1.27 -1.11
CA TYR A 161 10.07 2.10 -2.11
C TYR A 161 8.55 2.03 -1.94
N ARG A 162 7.82 2.96 -2.56
CA ARG A 162 6.35 2.96 -2.61
C ARG A 162 5.87 2.69 -4.02
N ILE A 163 4.86 1.83 -4.12
CA ILE A 163 4.09 1.59 -5.34
C ILE A 163 2.79 2.38 -5.24
N VAL A 164 2.48 3.16 -6.27
CA VAL A 164 1.22 3.94 -6.34
C VAL A 164 0.53 3.65 -7.68
N ILE A 165 -0.78 3.45 -7.62
CA ILE A 165 -1.66 3.39 -8.79
C ILE A 165 -2.81 4.35 -8.51
N ASN A 166 -2.88 5.41 -9.30
CA ASN A 166 -3.91 6.43 -9.19
C ASN A 166 -5.11 6.03 -10.05
N ASN A 167 -6.32 6.19 -9.52
CA ASN A 167 -7.56 5.87 -10.24
C ASN A 167 -8.53 7.06 -10.24
N GLY A 168 -8.82 7.59 -11.42
CA GLY A 168 -9.76 8.69 -11.61
C GLY A 168 -9.34 10.00 -10.95
N GLU A 169 -10.30 10.92 -10.84
CA GLU A 169 -10.06 12.30 -10.39
C GLU A 169 -9.57 12.39 -8.94
N HIS A 170 -10.24 11.70 -8.00
CA HIS A 170 -9.86 11.71 -6.58
C HIS A 170 -8.53 10.99 -6.30
N GLY A 171 -8.14 10.06 -7.18
CA GLY A 171 -6.81 9.45 -7.14
C GLY A 171 -5.73 10.34 -7.75
N CYS A 172 -6.06 11.52 -8.30
CA CYS A 172 -5.14 12.37 -9.04
C CYS A 172 -4.48 11.65 -10.23
N GLN A 173 -5.25 10.84 -10.96
CA GLN A 173 -4.77 10.22 -12.19
C GLN A 173 -4.61 11.27 -13.29
N SER A 174 -3.37 11.49 -13.75
CA SER A 174 -3.04 12.52 -14.74
C SER A 174 -3.17 12.04 -16.19
N VAL A 175 -2.83 10.78 -16.45
CA VAL A 175 -2.91 10.16 -17.78
C VAL A 175 -3.84 8.95 -17.72
N PHE A 176 -4.84 8.92 -18.60
CA PHE A 176 -5.82 7.85 -18.73
C PHE A 176 -5.27 6.66 -19.53
N HIS A 177 -4.12 6.17 -19.08
CA HIS A 177 -3.52 4.90 -19.43
C HIS A 177 -2.88 4.35 -18.16
N LEU A 178 -3.21 3.13 -17.76
CA LEU A 178 -2.81 2.52 -16.49
C LEU A 178 -1.29 2.61 -16.32
N HIS A 179 -0.87 3.11 -15.16
CA HIS A 179 0.54 3.25 -14.85
C HIS A 179 0.77 2.99 -13.36
N VAL A 180 1.87 2.30 -13.09
CA VAL A 180 2.32 1.96 -11.75
C VAL A 180 3.54 2.83 -11.45
N HIS A 181 3.43 3.71 -10.46
CA HIS A 181 4.55 4.51 -9.99
C HIS A 181 5.45 3.68 -9.08
N ILE A 182 6.76 3.77 -9.27
CA ILE A 182 7.80 3.32 -8.36
C ILE A 182 8.49 4.57 -7.85
N ILE A 183 8.35 4.84 -6.54
CA ILE A 183 8.89 6.06 -5.91
C ILE A 183 9.86 5.63 -4.80
N GLY A 184 11.10 6.09 -4.87
CA GLY A 184 12.14 5.73 -3.91
C GLY A 184 13.37 6.63 -3.95
N GLY A 185 14.44 6.21 -3.27
CA GLY A 185 15.69 6.96 -3.16
C GLY A 185 15.67 8.07 -2.09
N ARG A 186 14.60 8.14 -1.29
CA ARG A 186 14.48 8.99 -0.10
C ARG A 186 13.41 8.44 0.85
N GLN A 187 13.42 8.90 2.09
CA GLN A 187 12.31 8.65 3.02
C GLN A 187 11.01 9.27 2.49
N LEU A 188 9.95 8.46 2.43
CA LEU A 188 8.61 8.89 2.03
C LEU A 188 7.78 9.23 3.27
N SER A 189 6.95 10.26 3.16
CA SER A 189 6.05 10.73 4.22
C SER A 189 4.76 9.89 4.30
N TRP A 190 4.05 10.07 5.41
CA TRP A 190 2.70 9.57 5.64
C TRP A 190 1.81 10.74 6.10
N PRO A 191 0.58 10.93 5.57
CA PRO A 191 -0.12 10.08 4.59
C PRO A 191 0.52 10.06 3.18
N PRO A 192 0.16 9.09 2.33
CA PRO A 192 0.75 8.90 1.00
C PRO A 192 0.02 9.75 -0.07
N GLY A 193 0.02 11.06 0.12
CA GLY A 193 -0.80 12.03 -0.60
C GLY A 193 -1.38 13.03 0.37
#